data_AF-A0AA35I752-F1
#
_entry.id   AF-A0AA35I752-F1
#
_cell.length_a   1.000
_cell.length_b   1.000
_cell.length_c   1.000
_cell.angle_alpha   90.00
_cell.angle_beta   90.00
_cell.angle_gamma   90.00
#
_symmetry.space_group_name_H-M   'P 1'
#
loop_
_entity.id
_entity.type
_entity.pdbx_description
1 polymer ?
#
loop_
_entity_poly.entity_id
_entity_poly.type
_entity_poly.pdbx_seq_one_letter_code
_entity_poly.pdbx_strand_id
1 'polypeptide(L)'
;MLAAREFSRGTIHMMDGLRSYARLGLTIPHINIIINGLDETADAREIHRTVREIFDGNPDYTVLQSIIPDAVIFKKAASQGVPAHRLEYRQPSNRKSPSALNVIRNLAIEAFPEWKDRFEAMTEERVAEIAKEARRDE
;
A
#
# COMPACT_ATOMS: atom_id res chain seq x y z
N MET A 1 -15.84 -11.10 7.21
CA MET A 1 -16.77 -10.48 6.24
C MET A 1 -17.37 -9.13 6.66
N LEU A 2 -17.66 -8.87 7.94
CA LEU A 2 -18.26 -7.59 8.39
C LEU A 2 -17.39 -6.37 8.03
N ALA A 3 -16.08 -6.45 8.23
CA ALA A 3 -15.15 -5.35 7.97
C ALA A 3 -15.13 -4.87 6.50
N ALA A 4 -15.18 -5.78 5.52
CA ALA A 4 -15.23 -5.41 4.09
C ALA A 4 -16.54 -4.72 3.70
N ARG A 5 -17.66 -5.19 4.26
CA ARG A 5 -18.98 -4.58 4.03
C ARG A 5 -19.15 -3.25 4.75
N GLU A 6 -18.62 -3.11 5.97
CA GLU A 6 -18.59 -1.81 6.67
C GLU A 6 -17.65 -0.82 5.97
N PHE A 7 -16.49 -1.27 5.48
CA PHE A 7 -15.60 -0.45 4.68
C PHE A 7 -16.30 0.03 3.39
N SER A 8 -16.95 -0.88 2.66
CA SER A 8 -17.74 -0.55 1.47
C SER A 8 -18.85 0.44 1.81
N ARG A 9 -19.68 0.16 2.84
CA ARG A 9 -20.77 1.04 3.25
C ARG A 9 -20.28 2.42 3.67
N GLY A 10 -19.25 2.50 4.51
CA GLY A 10 -18.71 3.77 4.99
C GLY A 10 -18.04 4.59 3.88
N THR A 11 -17.18 3.95 3.08
CA THR A 11 -16.38 4.63 2.04
C THR A 11 -17.24 5.03 0.85
N ILE A 12 -18.14 4.16 0.38
CA ILE A 12 -19.05 4.50 -0.72
C ILE A 12 -20.01 5.61 -0.28
N HIS A 13 -20.56 5.54 0.94
CA HIS A 13 -21.45 6.57 1.43
C HIS A 13 -20.77 7.94 1.56
N MET A 14 -19.51 7.96 2.04
CA MET A 14 -18.70 9.18 2.06
C MET A 14 -18.51 9.74 0.64
N MET A 15 -18.21 8.88 -0.34
CA MET A 15 -17.99 9.30 -1.72
C MET A 15 -19.25 9.81 -2.41
N ASP A 16 -20.40 9.19 -2.17
CA ASP A 16 -21.68 9.71 -2.66
C ASP A 16 -21.99 11.08 -2.04
N GLY A 17 -21.60 11.29 -0.78
CA GLY A 17 -21.61 12.61 -0.15
C GLY A 17 -20.75 13.62 -0.92
N LEU A 18 -19.55 13.24 -1.34
CA LEU A 18 -18.67 14.11 -2.12
C LEU A 18 -19.24 14.44 -3.51
N ARG A 19 -19.92 13.50 -4.17
CA ARG A 19 -20.58 13.74 -5.47
C ARG A 19 -21.59 14.88 -5.44
N SER A 20 -22.25 15.11 -4.30
CA SER A 20 -23.20 16.23 -4.17
C SER A 20 -22.53 17.60 -4.43
N TYR A 21 -21.24 17.71 -4.14
CA TYR A 21 -20.44 18.92 -4.38
C TYR A 21 -19.89 19.02 -5.81
N ALA A 22 -20.07 18.00 -6.65
CA ALA A 22 -19.69 18.09 -8.07
C ALA A 22 -20.46 19.21 -8.79
N ARG A 23 -21.68 19.53 -8.34
CA ARG A 23 -22.47 20.67 -8.84
C ARG A 23 -21.85 22.02 -8.52
N LEU A 24 -20.92 22.09 -7.56
CA LEU A 24 -20.14 23.29 -7.22
C LEU A 24 -18.80 23.35 -7.98
N GLY A 25 -18.58 22.47 -8.95
CA GLY A 25 -17.36 22.42 -9.75
C GLY A 25 -16.22 21.59 -9.15
N LEU A 26 -16.48 20.81 -8.08
CA LEU A 26 -15.49 19.88 -7.56
C LEU A 26 -15.39 18.62 -8.43
N THR A 27 -14.18 18.29 -8.88
CA THR A 27 -13.89 17.00 -9.50
C THR A 27 -13.70 15.96 -8.40
N ILE A 28 -14.47 14.88 -8.45
CA ILE A 28 -14.33 13.77 -7.50
C ILE A 28 -13.10 12.96 -7.92
N PRO A 29 -12.10 12.79 -7.04
CA PRO A 29 -10.90 12.04 -7.39
C PRO A 29 -11.19 10.54 -7.45
N HIS A 30 -10.45 9.84 -8.30
CA HIS A 30 -10.41 8.38 -8.28
C HIS A 30 -9.74 7.88 -6.99
N ILE A 31 -10.23 6.76 -6.43
CA ILE A 31 -9.70 6.17 -5.20
C ILE A 31 -8.95 4.87 -5.48
N ASN A 32 -7.68 4.85 -5.07
CA ASN A 32 -6.89 3.64 -5.01
C ASN A 32 -7.00 3.02 -3.60
N ILE A 33 -7.44 1.76 -3.53
CA ILE A 33 -7.58 0.99 -2.29
C ILE A 33 -6.40 0.04 -2.18
N ILE A 34 -5.71 0.08 -1.04
CA ILE A 34 -4.63 -0.84 -0.70
C ILE A 34 -5.04 -1.74 0.46
N ILE A 35 -4.64 -3.01 0.39
CA ILE A 35 -4.79 -3.97 1.48
C ILE A 35 -3.52 -3.96 2.34
N ASN A 36 -3.69 -3.62 3.61
CA ASN A 36 -2.62 -3.51 4.58
C ASN A 36 -2.73 -4.58 5.67
N GLY A 37 -1.60 -5.18 6.03
CA GLY A 37 -1.52 -6.20 7.08
C GLY A 37 -2.17 -7.52 6.68
N LEU A 38 -2.07 -7.91 5.40
CA LEU A 38 -2.58 -9.22 4.98
C LEU A 38 -1.68 -10.32 5.55
N ASP A 39 -2.24 -11.18 6.41
CA ASP A 39 -1.58 -12.39 6.89
C ASP A 39 -1.82 -13.58 5.95
N GLU A 40 -1.14 -14.71 6.21
CA GLU A 40 -1.21 -15.90 5.36
C GLU A 40 -2.41 -16.82 5.67
N THR A 41 -3.31 -16.41 6.57
CA THR A 41 -4.47 -17.23 6.93
C THR A 41 -5.45 -17.35 5.77
N ALA A 42 -6.24 -18.42 5.77
CA ALA A 42 -7.28 -18.63 4.76
C ALA A 42 -8.34 -17.50 4.83
N ASP A 43 -8.74 -17.14 6.05
CA ASP A 43 -9.74 -16.10 6.30
C ASP A 43 -9.30 -14.73 5.79
N ALA A 44 -8.03 -14.34 6.02
CA ALA A 44 -7.50 -13.08 5.50
C ALA A 44 -7.50 -13.05 3.97
N ARG A 45 -7.09 -14.16 3.33
CA ARG A 45 -7.12 -14.30 1.87
C ARG A 45 -8.56 -14.28 1.31
N GLU A 46 -9.53 -14.83 2.03
CA GLU A 46 -10.94 -14.79 1.63
C GLU A 46 -11.53 -13.36 1.73
N ILE A 47 -11.23 -12.65 2.83
CA ILE A 47 -11.64 -11.25 2.99
C ILE A 47 -11.05 -10.39 1.88
N HIS A 48 -9.76 -10.58 1.55
CA HIS A 48 -9.09 -9.88 0.46
C HIS A 48 -9.80 -10.09 -0.89
N ARG A 49 -10.10 -11.34 -1.23
CA ARG A 49 -10.81 -11.69 -2.47
C ARG A 49 -12.18 -11.02 -2.52
N THR A 50 -12.93 -11.10 -1.43
CA THR A 50 -14.26 -10.48 -1.31
C THR A 50 -14.18 -8.96 -1.50
N VAL A 51 -13.16 -8.29 -0.94
CA VAL A 51 -12.97 -6.84 -1.15
C VAL A 51 -12.73 -6.54 -2.62
N ARG A 52 -11.88 -7.30 -3.31
CA ARG A 52 -11.68 -7.11 -4.76
C ARG A 52 -12.98 -7.27 -5.53
N GLU A 53 -13.76 -8.30 -5.23
CA GLU A 53 -15.05 -8.57 -5.88
C GLU A 53 -16.07 -7.44 -5.66
N ILE A 54 -16.13 -6.85 -4.45
CA ILE A 54 -17.08 -5.77 -4.13
C ILE A 54 -16.82 -4.50 -4.95
N PHE A 55 -15.54 -4.18 -5.20
CA PHE A 55 -15.14 -2.97 -5.91
C PHE A 55 -14.84 -3.21 -7.38
N ASP A 56 -14.94 -4.45 -7.85
CA ASP A 56 -14.71 -4.79 -9.26
C ASP A 56 -15.73 -4.09 -10.17
N GLY A 57 -15.25 -3.58 -11.31
CA GLY A 57 -16.07 -2.86 -12.28
C GLY A 57 -16.59 -1.48 -11.85
N ASN A 58 -16.23 -0.96 -10.67
CA ASN A 58 -16.61 0.40 -10.26
C ASN A 58 -15.60 1.43 -10.81
N PRO A 59 -16.01 2.40 -11.64
CA PRO A 59 -15.08 3.34 -12.29
C PRO A 59 -14.41 4.31 -11.32
N ASP A 60 -14.97 4.51 -10.13
CA ASP A 60 -14.44 5.48 -9.15
C ASP A 60 -13.39 4.86 -8.22
N TYR A 61 -13.21 3.54 -8.23
CA TYR A 61 -12.29 2.83 -7.32
C TYR A 61 -11.43 1.80 -8.05
N THR A 62 -10.18 1.68 -7.64
CA THR A 62 -9.30 0.57 -8.02
C THR A 62 -8.74 -0.09 -6.78
N VAL A 63 -8.91 -1.40 -6.63
CA VAL A 63 -8.19 -2.16 -5.60
C VAL A 63 -6.83 -2.57 -6.16
N LEU A 64 -5.77 -1.97 -5.62
CA LEU A 64 -4.40 -2.21 -6.06
C LEU A 64 -4.03 -3.71 -5.92
N GLN A 65 -3.23 -4.21 -6.83
CA GLN A 65 -2.64 -5.55 -6.82
C GLN A 65 -1.64 -5.69 -5.69
N SER A 66 -0.87 -4.65 -5.42
CA SER A 66 0.09 -4.58 -4.32
C SER A 66 -0.61 -4.73 -2.96
N ILE A 67 0.01 -5.53 -2.08
CA ILE A 67 -0.41 -5.72 -0.70
C ILE A 67 0.75 -5.38 0.23
N ILE A 68 0.43 -4.83 1.40
CA ILE A 68 1.39 -4.75 2.50
C ILE A 68 1.15 -5.97 3.39
N PRO A 69 2.10 -6.92 3.47
CA PRO A 69 1.91 -8.12 4.27
C PRO A 69 1.98 -7.80 5.77
N ASP A 70 1.36 -8.64 6.61
CA ASP A 70 1.59 -8.58 8.06
C ASP A 70 3.00 -9.11 8.40
N ALA A 71 4.00 -8.25 8.26
CA ALA A 71 5.39 -8.58 8.56
C ALA A 71 5.94 -7.73 9.71
N VAL A 72 6.73 -8.37 10.57
CA VAL A 72 7.37 -7.74 11.74
C VAL A 72 8.16 -6.49 11.37
N ILE A 73 8.74 -6.43 10.17
CA ILE A 73 9.52 -5.29 9.71
C ILE A 73 8.70 -4.00 9.64
N PHE A 74 7.44 -4.05 9.20
CA PHE A 74 6.58 -2.86 9.11
C PHE A 74 6.19 -2.34 10.50
N LYS A 75 5.92 -3.25 11.44
CA LYS A 75 5.66 -2.90 12.84
C LYS A 75 6.90 -2.29 13.50
N LYS A 76 8.07 -2.91 13.31
CA LYS A 76 9.35 -2.41 13.82
C LYS A 76 9.68 -1.03 13.25
N ALA A 77 9.49 -0.84 11.95
CA ALA A 77 9.68 0.43 11.26
C ALA A 77 8.83 1.55 11.87
N ALA A 78 7.54 1.27 12.09
CA ALA A 78 6.63 2.20 12.75
C ALA A 78 7.09 2.56 14.17
N SER A 79 7.48 1.57 14.98
CA SER A 79 8.00 1.81 16.34
C SER A 79 9.29 2.64 16.36
N GLN A 80 10.12 2.54 15.32
CA GLN A 80 11.37 3.30 15.19
C GLN A 80 11.18 4.67 14.52
N GLY A 81 9.99 4.96 13.97
CA GLY A 81 9.78 6.18 13.17
C GLY A 81 10.58 6.20 11.86
N VAL A 82 11.04 5.05 11.36
CA VAL A 82 11.86 4.94 10.15
C VAL A 82 11.06 4.25 9.05
N PRO A 83 11.13 4.68 7.77
CA PRO A 83 10.45 3.98 6.69
C PRO A 83 10.93 2.52 6.53
N ALA A 84 10.00 1.57 6.43
CA ALA A 84 10.31 0.14 6.40
C ALA A 84 11.26 -0.25 5.25
N HIS A 85 11.12 0.38 4.08
CA HIS A 85 12.01 0.16 2.93
C HIS A 85 13.47 0.55 3.19
N ARG A 86 13.75 1.44 4.16
CA ARG A 86 15.11 1.81 4.58
C ARG A 86 15.68 0.87 5.63
N LEU A 87 14.83 0.18 6.39
CA LEU A 87 15.25 -0.83 7.36
C LEU A 87 15.50 -2.20 6.72
N GLU A 88 14.71 -2.55 5.71
CA GLU A 88 14.84 -3.80 4.97
C GLU A 88 14.79 -3.54 3.47
N TYR A 89 15.95 -3.16 2.94
CA TYR A 89 16.15 -2.99 1.51
C TYR A 89 16.52 -4.29 0.79
N ARG A 90 17.16 -5.24 1.47
CA ARG A 90 17.49 -6.58 0.92
C ARG A 90 16.52 -7.63 1.41
N GLN A 91 16.21 -8.60 0.54
CA GLN A 91 15.43 -9.77 0.96
C GLN A 91 16.28 -10.68 1.86
N PRO A 92 15.80 -11.06 3.06
CA PRO A 92 16.49 -12.05 3.89
C PRO A 92 16.60 -13.39 3.16
N SER A 93 17.79 -14.01 3.16
CA SER A 93 18.08 -15.25 2.42
C SER A 93 17.22 -16.45 2.86
N ASN A 94 16.68 -16.42 4.08
CA ASN A 94 15.81 -17.45 4.65
C ASN A 94 14.31 -17.20 4.41
N ARG A 95 13.93 -16.12 3.71
CA ARG A 95 12.52 -15.73 3.52
C ARG A 95 12.17 -15.71 2.04
N LYS A 96 11.04 -16.32 1.68
CA LYS A 96 10.47 -16.24 0.33
C LYS A 96 9.75 -14.91 0.06
N SER A 97 9.17 -14.29 1.09
CA SER A 97 8.47 -13.01 0.98
C SER A 97 9.41 -11.87 0.60
N PRO A 98 8.98 -10.95 -0.28
CA PRO A 98 9.79 -9.84 -0.77
C PRO A 98 10.29 -8.94 0.38
N SER A 99 11.36 -8.18 0.15
CA SER A 99 11.81 -7.14 1.09
C SER A 99 10.78 -6.01 1.21
N ALA A 100 10.79 -5.29 2.33
CA ALA A 100 9.98 -4.08 2.49
C ALA A 100 10.23 -3.05 1.38
N LEU A 101 11.47 -2.94 0.87
CA LEU A 101 11.76 -2.12 -0.30
C LEU A 101 11.00 -2.59 -1.53
N ASN A 102 11.02 -3.87 -1.86
CA ASN A 102 10.28 -4.38 -3.02
C ASN A 102 8.76 -4.16 -2.86
N VAL A 103 8.20 -4.40 -1.67
CA VAL A 103 6.78 -4.15 -1.39
C VAL A 103 6.41 -2.68 -1.61
N ILE A 104 7.14 -1.76 -0.99
CA ILE A 104 6.85 -0.32 -1.07
C ILE A 104 7.14 0.23 -2.48
N ARG A 105 8.20 -0.24 -3.15
CA ARG A 105 8.52 0.18 -4.52
C ARG A 105 7.42 -0.23 -5.49
N ASN A 106 6.98 -1.49 -5.45
CA ASN A 106 5.91 -1.97 -6.33
C ASN A 106 4.59 -1.22 -6.07
N LEU A 107 4.24 -1.00 -4.80
CA LEU A 107 3.10 -0.18 -4.44
C LEU A 107 3.20 1.24 -5.00
N ALA A 108 4.36 1.88 -4.85
CA ALA A 108 4.55 3.26 -5.32
C ALA A 108 4.47 3.35 -6.85
N ILE A 109 5.03 2.37 -7.57
CA ILE A 109 4.91 2.27 -9.04
C ILE A 109 3.46 2.09 -9.46
N GLU A 110 2.69 1.26 -8.75
CA GLU A 110 1.30 1.01 -9.06
C GLU A 110 0.41 2.23 -8.78
N ALA A 111 0.66 2.92 -7.66
CA ALA A 111 -0.11 4.09 -7.25
C ALA A 111 0.23 5.36 -8.05
N PHE A 112 1.50 5.51 -8.47
CA PHE A 112 2.02 6.70 -9.16
C PHE A 112 2.90 6.29 -10.36
N PRO A 113 2.29 5.71 -11.40
CA PRO A 113 3.02 5.18 -12.56
C PRO A 113 3.84 6.26 -13.30
N GLU A 114 3.45 7.53 -13.20
CA GLU A 114 4.17 8.67 -13.78
C GLU A 114 5.58 8.86 -13.20
N TRP A 115 5.88 8.27 -12.04
CA TRP A 115 7.19 8.33 -11.39
C TRP A 115 7.88 6.98 -11.33
N LYS A 116 7.45 6.01 -12.14
CA LYS A 116 8.00 4.65 -12.19
C LYS A 116 9.52 4.62 -12.22
N ASP A 117 10.15 5.36 -13.15
CA ASP A 117 11.61 5.39 -13.30
C ASP A 117 12.32 5.84 -12.02
N ARG A 118 11.72 6.79 -11.27
CA ARG A 118 12.27 7.28 -10.00
C ARG A 118 12.20 6.22 -8.90
N PHE A 119 11.12 5.43 -8.88
CA PHE A 119 10.98 4.33 -7.93
C PHE A 119 11.88 3.16 -8.29
N GLU A 120 12.02 2.82 -9.57
CA GLU A 120 12.95 1.79 -10.05
C GLU A 120 14.41 2.15 -9.78
N ALA A 121 14.75 3.44 -9.86
CA ALA A 121 16.08 3.94 -9.48
C ALA A 121 16.42 3.77 -7.98
N MET A 122 15.44 3.51 -7.10
CA MET A 122 15.69 3.24 -5.69
C MET A 122 16.13 1.79 -5.49
N THR A 123 17.31 1.41 -6.00
CA THR A 123 17.88 0.06 -5.85
C THR A 123 18.26 -0.26 -4.39
N GLU A 124 18.60 -1.53 -4.11
CA GLU A 124 19.08 -1.91 -2.77
C GLU A 124 20.32 -1.12 -2.36
N GLU A 125 21.26 -0.92 -3.29
CA GLU A 125 22.49 -0.15 -3.09
C GLU A 125 22.16 1.30 -2.78
N ARG A 126 21.26 1.91 -3.57
CA ARG A 126 20.89 3.31 -3.39
C ARG A 126 20.23 3.55 -2.03
N VAL A 127 19.35 2.65 -1.62
CA VAL A 127 18.70 2.76 -0.30
C VAL A 127 19.70 2.49 0.83
N ALA A 128 20.66 1.58 0.64
CA ALA A 128 21.71 1.33 1.61
C ALA A 128 22.61 2.57 1.83
N GLU A 129 22.91 3.34 0.78
CA GLU A 129 23.61 4.63 0.88
C GLU A 129 22.82 5.63 1.73
N ILE A 130 21.55 5.86 1.36
CA ILE A 130 20.67 6.81 2.07
C ILE A 130 20.51 6.42 3.55
N ALA A 131 20.37 5.12 3.84
CA ALA A 131 20.23 4.63 5.21
C ALA A 131 21.52 4.79 6.03
N LYS A 132 22.70 4.77 5.40
CA LYS A 132 23.99 5.04 6.07
C LYS A 132 24.17 6.51 6.36
N GLU A 133 23.81 7.38 5.42
CA GLU A 133 23.87 8.84 5.59
C GLU A 133 22.99 9.28 6.77
N ALA A 134 21.74 8.83 6.82
CA ALA A 134 20.81 9.18 7.90
C ALA A 134 21.31 8.82 9.31
N ARG A 135 22.10 7.75 9.44
CA ARG A 135 22.69 7.31 10.73
C ARG A 135 23.94 8.09 11.15
N ARG A 136 24.54 8.86 10.24
CA ARG A 136 25.70 9.71 10.55
C ARG A 136 25.28 11.06 11.14
N ASP A 137 24.03 11.44 10.91
CA ASP A 137 23.46 12.73 11.34
C ASP A 137 22.69 12.64 12.67
N GLU A 138 22.58 11.43 13.26
CA GLU A 138 22.01 11.13 14.59
C GLU A 138 23.09 11.09 15.68
#